data_AF-A0A9D4PG41-F1
#
_entry.id   AF-A0A9D4PG41-F1
#
_cell.length_a   1.000
_cell.length_b   1.000
_cell.length_c   1.000
_cell.angle_alpha   90.00
_cell.angle_beta   90.00
_cell.angle_gamma   90.00
#
_symmetry.space_group_name_H-M   'P 1'
#
loop_
_entity.id
_entity.type
_entity.pdbx_description
1 polymer ?
#
loop_
_entity_poly.entity_id
_entity_poly.type
_entity_poly.pdbx_seq_one_letter_code
_entity_poly.pdbx_strand_id
1 'polypeptide(L)'
;MAGGQRKFATAHAYGKKRKRRSRIPKAASSGSTATSSATCTSGCTTSTEAAAAQAMPVADDTSRTMRVDTLLVSEAEKVAIEHRAEAQRQKLSSLSATRRKQSLIGDSPEAAGCGTEFTLLSLPLLNQLLRCAKCEFCSGPLNDGDPRYSEWRARHKCQKNSSSKPGQMEVEAAKILFGRSLEKHGLRYTTMLCDGDSRAFNSLQEEKVYGFVPIEKEDCVNHIHKRMGAALRNLLQKSKGEGRASLGGKGRLTAELVTKLTNYYGWALKAHQGNIDEMENAVLATYYHVTSTDTKPQHSRCPKGEESWCAHNKAVARQQAPPKHRYNLPEYVAEALLPVYTRLSDRKLLERCQRGKTQNSNESLHSVIWSLVPKTKHASLFTVETAVAEAVARFNAGKKRASEAILKELHLSQGSTDVERCLEKDQRRLAACDKKHTRAENFRNAMKRRRVKENDSDYVPGGF
;
A
#
# COMPACT_ATOMS: atom_id res chain seq x y z
N MET A 1 -44.27 12.86 32.72
CA MET A 1 -43.05 13.37 33.36
C MET A 1 -41.93 12.35 33.09
N ALA A 2 -41.30 12.41 31.91
CA ALA A 2 -39.99 13.03 31.66
C ALA A 2 -38.86 12.33 32.44
N GLY A 3 -37.81 11.77 31.87
CA GLY A 3 -37.20 11.86 30.54
C GLY A 3 -35.69 11.71 30.72
N GLY A 4 -34.99 10.96 29.88
CA GLY A 4 -33.52 10.86 30.01
C GLY A 4 -32.80 9.78 29.21
N GLN A 5 -33.12 9.60 27.93
CA GLN A 5 -32.26 8.82 27.03
C GLN A 5 -30.96 9.60 26.75
N ARG A 6 -29.83 9.10 27.26
CA ARG A 6 -28.50 9.63 26.93
C ARG A 6 -28.10 9.19 25.53
N LYS A 7 -28.02 10.15 24.61
CA LYS A 7 -27.49 9.98 23.25
C LYS A 7 -25.98 9.73 23.32
N PHE A 8 -25.53 8.57 22.83
CA PHE A 8 -24.11 8.32 22.56
C PHE A 8 -23.72 9.03 21.26
N ALA A 9 -22.97 10.12 21.37
CA ALA A 9 -22.35 10.79 20.23
C ALA A 9 -21.05 10.06 19.85
N THR A 10 -21.09 9.26 18.78
CA THR A 10 -19.88 8.68 18.15
C THR A 10 -19.16 9.75 17.34
N ALA A 11 -18.20 10.44 17.96
CA ALA A 11 -17.29 11.35 17.27
C ALA A 11 -16.21 10.56 16.51
N HIS A 12 -16.44 10.31 15.21
CA HIS A 12 -15.42 9.87 14.28
C HIS A 12 -14.44 11.02 13.99
N ALA A 13 -13.19 10.92 14.42
CA ALA A 13 -12.13 11.87 14.08
C ALA A 13 -11.44 11.49 12.76
N TYR A 14 -12.01 11.92 11.63
CA TYR A 14 -11.32 11.97 10.34
C TYR A 14 -11.46 13.37 9.71
N GLY A 15 -10.32 13.99 9.38
CA GLY A 15 -10.26 15.13 8.47
C GLY A 15 -9.92 16.48 9.11
N LYS A 16 -8.63 16.76 9.36
CA LYS A 16 -8.17 18.16 9.42
C LYS A 16 -8.26 18.75 8.02
N LYS A 17 -9.31 19.54 7.74
CA LYS A 17 -9.41 20.41 6.57
C LYS A 17 -8.19 21.34 6.56
N ARG A 18 -7.35 21.20 5.54
CA ARG A 18 -6.26 22.13 5.25
C ARG A 18 -6.91 23.47 4.88
N LYS A 19 -6.80 24.49 5.74
CA LYS A 19 -7.22 25.86 5.43
C LYS A 19 -6.44 26.32 4.19
N ARG A 20 -7.14 26.55 3.07
CA ARG A 20 -6.61 27.31 1.94
C ARG A 20 -6.25 28.70 2.46
N ARG A 21 -4.99 29.12 2.29
CA ARG A 21 -4.59 30.52 2.47
C ARG A 21 -5.38 31.35 1.46
N SER A 22 -6.07 32.37 1.96
CA SER A 22 -6.66 33.43 1.15
C SER A 22 -5.56 34.09 0.33
N ARG A 23 -5.75 34.18 -0.99
CA ARG A 23 -4.96 35.09 -1.83
C ARG A 23 -5.45 36.50 -1.54
N ILE A 24 -4.48 37.36 -1.22
CA ILE A 24 -4.63 38.81 -1.10
C ILE A 24 -5.08 39.35 -2.48
N PRO A 25 -6.14 40.18 -2.56
CA PRO A 25 -6.54 40.80 -3.81
C PRO A 25 -5.56 41.92 -4.18
N LYS A 26 -5.01 41.87 -5.41
CA LYS A 26 -4.33 43.01 -6.02
C LYS A 26 -5.37 43.96 -6.62
N ALA A 27 -5.05 45.24 -6.50
CA ALA A 27 -5.89 46.41 -6.67
C ALA A 27 -6.68 46.50 -7.98
N ALA A 28 -7.82 47.17 -7.87
CA ALA A 28 -8.69 47.60 -8.93
C ALA A 28 -8.02 48.63 -9.85
N SER A 29 -8.28 48.51 -11.15
CA SER A 29 -8.31 49.64 -12.08
C SER A 29 -9.62 49.56 -12.87
N SER A 30 -10.34 50.67 -12.80
CA SER A 30 -11.64 51.03 -13.38
C SER A 30 -11.83 50.71 -14.87
N GLY A 31 -13.08 50.41 -15.26
CA GLY A 31 -13.51 50.46 -16.67
C GLY A 31 -14.85 49.76 -16.97
N SER A 32 -15.95 50.41 -16.62
CA SER A 32 -17.24 50.52 -17.33
C SER A 32 -17.85 49.33 -18.12
N THR A 33 -18.99 48.85 -17.60
CA THR A 33 -20.25 48.46 -18.28
C THR A 33 -20.30 48.28 -19.81
N ALA A 34 -20.74 47.10 -20.27
CA ALA A 34 -21.86 46.95 -21.23
C ALA A 34 -22.29 45.47 -21.39
N THR A 35 -23.60 45.30 -21.56
CA THR A 35 -24.37 44.06 -21.72
C THR A 35 -24.69 43.88 -23.21
N SER A 36 -24.52 42.67 -23.80
CA SER A 36 -25.23 42.14 -24.99
C SER A 36 -24.47 40.91 -25.54
N SER A 37 -25.06 39.71 -25.54
CA SER A 37 -25.85 39.09 -26.62
C SER A 37 -25.10 38.85 -27.94
N ALA A 38 -24.97 37.55 -28.23
CA ALA A 38 -25.12 36.91 -29.53
C ALA A 38 -23.99 36.92 -30.58
N THR A 39 -23.92 35.75 -31.21
CA THR A 39 -23.66 35.47 -32.63
C THR A 39 -22.27 34.95 -33.01
N CYS A 40 -22.31 33.69 -33.44
CA CYS A 40 -21.40 33.03 -34.35
C CYS A 40 -21.17 33.82 -35.64
N THR A 41 -19.93 33.85 -36.12
CA THR A 41 -19.61 33.84 -37.55
C THR A 41 -18.20 33.33 -37.77
N SER A 42 -18.11 32.56 -38.86
CA SER A 42 -16.98 31.90 -39.51
C SER A 42 -15.79 32.79 -39.88
N GLY A 43 -14.61 32.20 -39.97
CA GLY A 43 -13.45 32.78 -40.65
C GLY A 43 -12.28 31.80 -40.77
N CYS A 44 -12.24 31.06 -41.87
CA CYS A 44 -11.12 30.24 -42.33
C CYS A 44 -10.01 31.15 -42.90
N THR A 45 -8.74 30.89 -42.57
CA THR A 45 -7.59 31.02 -43.51
C THR A 45 -6.30 30.39 -42.93
N THR A 46 -5.92 29.28 -43.55
CA THR A 46 -4.58 28.89 -44.05
C THR A 46 -3.27 29.24 -43.33
N SER A 47 -2.50 28.16 -43.15
CA SER A 47 -1.06 28.00 -43.42
C SER A 47 -0.03 28.70 -42.53
N THR A 48 0.74 27.88 -41.80
CA THR A 48 2.23 27.85 -41.88
C THR A 48 2.73 26.58 -41.17
N GLU A 49 2.95 25.53 -41.98
CA GLU A 49 3.95 24.51 -41.65
C GLU A 49 5.35 25.11 -41.78
N ALA A 50 6.31 24.44 -41.11
CA ALA A 50 7.76 24.59 -41.24
C ALA A 50 8.44 25.72 -40.46
N ALA A 51 8.67 25.48 -39.17
CA ALA A 51 9.95 25.80 -38.53
C ALA A 51 10.15 24.92 -37.28
N ALA A 52 11.40 24.50 -37.05
CA ALA A 52 11.89 23.71 -35.92
C ALA A 52 11.79 22.17 -36.01
N ALA A 53 12.16 21.62 -37.16
CA ALA A 53 13.02 20.44 -37.14
C ALA A 53 14.45 20.91 -36.83
N GLN A 54 14.96 20.62 -35.63
CA GLN A 54 16.39 20.39 -35.28
C GLN A 54 16.61 20.58 -33.77
N ALA A 55 16.75 19.47 -33.05
CA ALA A 55 17.64 19.26 -31.89
C ALA A 55 17.23 17.99 -31.15
N MET A 56 17.64 16.82 -31.66
CA MET A 56 17.69 15.59 -30.87
C MET A 56 19.13 15.37 -30.39
N PRO A 57 19.43 15.41 -29.08
CA PRO A 57 20.60 14.74 -28.56
C PRO A 57 20.28 13.25 -28.41
N VAL A 58 21.08 12.43 -29.10
CA VAL A 58 21.17 10.99 -28.92
C VAL A 58 21.60 10.75 -27.47
N ALA A 59 20.68 10.21 -26.65
CA ALA A 59 20.98 9.82 -25.27
C ALA A 59 21.48 8.39 -25.26
N ASP A 60 22.71 8.26 -24.79
CA ASP A 60 23.50 7.05 -24.62
C ASP A 60 22.82 5.99 -23.73
N ASP A 61 22.84 4.75 -24.20
CA ASP A 61 22.12 3.59 -23.70
C ASP A 61 22.94 2.84 -22.63
N THR A 62 23.05 3.41 -21.42
CA THR A 62 23.73 2.72 -20.29
C THR A 62 23.05 2.93 -18.93
N SER A 63 21.72 2.81 -18.88
CA SER A 63 20.98 2.66 -17.61
C SER A 63 20.02 1.48 -17.69
N ARG A 64 20.52 0.28 -17.34
CA ARG A 64 19.71 -0.91 -17.00
C ARG A 64 18.84 -0.63 -15.77
N THR A 65 17.73 0.06 -15.97
CA THR A 65 16.63 0.12 -15.01
C THR A 65 15.68 -1.00 -15.37
N MET A 66 15.61 -2.05 -14.54
CA MET A 66 14.65 -3.14 -14.71
C MET A 66 13.22 -2.58 -14.73
N ARG A 67 12.71 -2.38 -15.94
CA ARG A 67 11.30 -2.23 -16.23
C ARG A 67 10.69 -3.61 -16.02
N VAL A 68 9.82 -3.74 -15.02
CA VAL A 68 8.89 -4.87 -15.00
C VAL A 68 7.79 -4.49 -15.97
N ASP A 69 8.06 -4.73 -17.26
CA ASP A 69 7.05 -4.65 -18.29
C ASP A 69 6.07 -5.79 -18.03
N THR A 70 4.79 -5.47 -17.86
CA THR A 70 3.72 -6.44 -18.04
C THR A 70 3.75 -6.80 -19.52
N LEU A 71 4.54 -7.80 -19.89
CA LEU A 71 4.64 -8.28 -21.26
C LEU A 71 3.25 -8.75 -21.68
N LEU A 72 2.61 -7.97 -22.55
CA LEU A 72 1.47 -8.43 -23.32
C LEU A 72 2.02 -9.44 -24.31
N VAL A 73 1.80 -10.72 -24.02
CA VAL A 73 2.17 -11.85 -24.85
C VAL A 73 1.48 -11.66 -26.21
N SER A 74 2.26 -11.53 -27.28
CA SER A 74 1.73 -11.50 -28.64
C SER A 74 1.01 -12.81 -28.96
N GLU A 75 0.10 -12.82 -29.94
CA GLU A 75 -0.62 -14.05 -30.30
C GLU A 75 0.35 -15.17 -30.71
N ALA A 76 1.48 -14.82 -31.35
CA ALA A 76 2.54 -15.76 -31.69
C ALA A 76 3.24 -16.37 -30.45
N GLU A 77 3.49 -15.56 -29.41
CA GLU A 77 4.08 -16.05 -28.16
C GLU A 77 3.08 -16.88 -27.36
N LYS A 78 1.78 -16.56 -27.42
CA LYS A 78 0.71 -17.34 -26.78
C LYS A 78 0.62 -18.73 -27.41
N VAL A 79 0.64 -18.81 -28.74
CA VAL A 79 0.72 -20.08 -29.47
C VAL A 79 2.00 -20.86 -29.10
N ALA A 80 3.14 -20.20 -28.95
CA ALA A 80 4.39 -20.85 -28.54
C ALA A 80 4.38 -21.36 -27.09
N ILE A 81 3.61 -20.71 -26.19
CA ILE A 81 3.39 -21.16 -24.81
C ILE A 81 2.43 -22.36 -24.81
N GLU A 82 1.34 -22.29 -25.58
CA GLU A 82 0.39 -23.40 -25.73
C GLU A 82 1.06 -24.64 -26.32
N HIS A 83 1.88 -24.49 -27.36
CA HIS A 83 2.64 -25.59 -27.95
C HIS A 83 3.63 -26.22 -26.97
N ARG A 84 4.32 -25.41 -26.14
CA ARG A 84 5.19 -25.93 -25.08
C ARG A 84 4.40 -26.67 -24.00
N ALA A 85 3.24 -26.14 -23.61
CA ALA A 85 2.37 -26.79 -22.64
C ALA A 85 1.85 -28.15 -23.17
N GLU A 86 1.49 -28.22 -24.46
CA GLU A 86 1.03 -29.44 -25.13
C GLU A 86 2.15 -30.49 -25.21
N ALA A 87 3.36 -30.08 -25.63
CA ALA A 87 4.53 -30.95 -25.66
C ALA A 87 4.87 -31.52 -24.27
N GLN A 88 4.72 -30.71 -23.22
CA GLN A 88 4.96 -31.15 -21.85
C GLN A 88 3.86 -32.09 -21.34
N ARG A 89 2.59 -31.88 -21.73
CA ARG A 89 1.50 -32.83 -21.46
C ARG A 89 1.71 -34.16 -22.15
N GLN A 90 2.15 -34.17 -23.41
CA GLN A 90 2.47 -35.39 -24.15
C GLN A 90 3.68 -36.14 -23.57
N LYS A 91 4.69 -35.39 -23.09
CA LYS A 91 5.82 -35.97 -22.35
C LYS A 91 5.39 -36.59 -21.01
N LEU A 92 4.41 -36.00 -20.33
CA LEU A 92 3.89 -36.51 -19.06
C LEU A 92 2.90 -37.67 -19.24
N SER A 93 2.17 -37.73 -20.35
CA SER A 93 1.27 -38.84 -20.69
C SER A 93 2.03 -40.10 -21.13
N SER A 94 3.23 -39.94 -21.71
CA SER A 94 4.13 -41.05 -22.06
C SER A 94 4.90 -41.64 -20.86
N LEU A 95 4.77 -41.05 -19.66
CA LEU A 95 5.37 -41.54 -18.42
C LEU A 95 4.34 -42.23 -17.53
N SER A 96 4.65 -43.46 -17.08
CA SER A 96 3.80 -44.19 -16.13
C SER A 96 3.62 -43.39 -14.82
N ALA A 97 2.44 -43.51 -14.20
CA ALA A 97 2.11 -42.79 -12.97
C ALA A 97 3.13 -43.06 -11.84
N THR A 98 3.70 -44.26 -11.80
CA THR A 98 4.74 -44.66 -10.84
C THR A 98 6.05 -43.88 -11.04
N ARG A 99 6.48 -43.71 -12.30
CA ARG A 99 7.72 -42.97 -12.63
C ARG A 99 7.58 -41.47 -12.36
N ARG A 100 6.38 -40.91 -12.58
CA ARG A 100 6.03 -39.52 -12.21
C ARG A 100 6.07 -39.26 -10.70
N LYS A 101 5.75 -40.27 -9.89
CA LYS A 101 5.78 -40.19 -8.43
C LYS A 101 7.19 -40.33 -7.87
N GLN A 102 8.03 -41.17 -8.46
CA GLN A 102 9.45 -41.33 -8.06
C GLN A 102 10.29 -40.06 -8.35
N SER A 103 10.02 -39.32 -9.44
CA SER A 103 10.74 -38.08 -9.73
C SER A 103 10.42 -36.91 -8.78
N LEU A 104 9.34 -37.02 -7.99
CA LEU A 104 8.96 -36.04 -6.96
C LEU A 104 9.60 -36.33 -5.59
N ILE A 105 10.17 -37.52 -5.40
CA ILE A 105 10.71 -38.01 -4.12
C ILE A 105 12.25 -37.99 -4.12
N GLY A 106 12.89 -37.82 -5.28
CA GLY A 106 14.35 -37.64 -5.37
C GLY A 106 14.75 -36.20 -5.05
N ASP A 107 15.41 -36.00 -3.91
CA ASP A 107 16.01 -34.74 -3.49
C ASP A 107 16.96 -34.17 -4.56
N SER A 108 16.68 -32.95 -5.00
CA SER A 108 17.69 -31.98 -5.43
C SER A 108 17.29 -30.60 -4.89
N PRO A 109 18.17 -29.90 -4.15
CA PRO A 109 17.93 -28.56 -3.65
C PRO A 109 18.22 -27.52 -4.74
N GLU A 110 17.53 -27.63 -5.86
CA GLU A 110 17.39 -26.53 -6.81
C GLU A 110 15.90 -26.25 -6.91
N ALA A 111 15.43 -25.45 -5.95
CA ALA A 111 14.14 -24.79 -6.07
C ALA A 111 14.16 -24.01 -7.37
N ALA A 112 13.53 -24.57 -8.41
CA ALA A 112 13.28 -23.89 -9.67
C ALA A 112 12.55 -22.58 -9.34
N GLY A 113 13.32 -21.50 -9.32
CA GLY A 113 12.85 -20.12 -9.25
C GLY A 113 12.17 -19.73 -10.55
N CYS A 114 11.14 -20.48 -10.96
CA CYS A 114 10.29 -20.17 -12.10
C CYS A 114 8.83 -20.32 -11.69
N GLY A 115 8.45 -19.53 -10.69
CA GLY A 115 7.09 -19.03 -10.57
C GLY A 115 7.19 -17.52 -10.66
N THR A 116 6.51 -16.91 -11.62
CA THR A 116 6.41 -15.46 -11.64
C THR A 116 5.67 -15.02 -10.37
N GLU A 117 6.34 -14.26 -9.51
CA GLU A 117 5.75 -13.72 -8.29
C GLU A 117 4.80 -12.57 -8.67
N PHE A 118 3.53 -12.89 -8.93
CA PHE A 118 2.52 -11.86 -9.18
C PHE A 118 1.91 -11.40 -7.86
N THR A 119 1.82 -10.08 -7.66
CA THR A 119 0.96 -9.54 -6.60
C THR A 119 -0.48 -9.59 -7.09
N LEU A 120 -1.23 -10.62 -6.71
CA LEU A 120 -2.66 -10.70 -6.99
C LEU A 120 -3.45 -10.01 -5.87
N LEU A 121 -4.13 -8.94 -6.28
CA LEU A 121 -5.31 -8.33 -5.69
C LEU A 121 -5.26 -7.94 -4.20
N SER A 122 -5.33 -6.64 -3.98
CA SER A 122 -5.82 -6.14 -2.70
C SER A 122 -7.33 -6.35 -2.59
N LEU A 123 -7.72 -7.09 -1.56
CA LEU A 123 -9.10 -7.32 -1.18
C LEU A 123 -9.92 -6.03 -0.94
N PRO A 124 -9.38 -4.92 -0.41
CA PRO A 124 -10.07 -3.63 -0.41
C PRO A 124 -10.50 -3.07 -1.79
N LEU A 125 -9.94 -3.57 -2.91
CA LEU A 125 -10.25 -3.17 -4.29
C LEU A 125 -11.37 -4.02 -4.89
N LEU A 126 -11.33 -5.33 -4.67
CA LEU A 126 -12.43 -6.23 -5.06
C LEU A 126 -13.70 -5.94 -4.25
N ASN A 127 -13.49 -5.59 -2.99
CA ASN A 127 -14.51 -5.17 -2.06
C ASN A 127 -15.12 -3.78 -2.36
N GLN A 128 -14.52 -3.03 -3.28
CA GLN A 128 -15.09 -1.79 -3.79
C GLN A 128 -15.59 -1.93 -5.24
N LEU A 129 -15.09 -2.93 -5.98
CA LEU A 129 -15.74 -3.49 -7.17
C LEU A 129 -17.17 -3.96 -6.89
N LEU A 130 -17.46 -4.33 -5.63
CA LEU A 130 -18.77 -4.77 -5.16
C LEU A 130 -19.54 -3.72 -4.34
N ARG A 131 -19.07 -2.48 -4.14
CA ARG A 131 -19.76 -1.51 -3.25
C ARG A 131 -21.03 -0.93 -3.86
N CYS A 132 -22.14 -1.56 -3.47
CA CYS A 132 -23.50 -1.05 -3.47
C CYS A 132 -23.93 -0.42 -4.80
N ALA A 133 -24.20 -1.26 -5.79
CA ALA A 133 -25.36 -0.98 -6.63
C ALA A 133 -26.59 -1.11 -5.73
N LYS A 134 -26.89 -0.09 -4.94
CA LYS A 134 -28.27 0.06 -4.48
C LYS A 134 -29.04 0.36 -5.74
N CYS A 135 -30.01 -0.48 -6.07
CA CYS A 135 -31.03 0.02 -6.96
C CYS A 135 -31.78 1.11 -6.18
N GLU A 136 -31.64 2.35 -6.64
CA GLU A 136 -32.34 3.51 -6.08
C GLU A 136 -33.85 3.28 -6.07
N PHE A 137 -34.35 2.50 -7.03
CA PHE A 137 -35.75 2.09 -7.11
C PHE A 137 -36.12 0.94 -6.16
N CYS A 138 -35.27 -0.08 -5.94
CA CYS A 138 -35.49 -1.09 -4.88
C CYS A 138 -35.39 -0.50 -3.46
N SER A 139 -34.75 0.67 -3.33
CA SER A 139 -34.60 1.40 -2.07
C SER A 139 -35.52 2.63 -2.02
N GLY A 140 -36.38 2.80 -3.03
CA GLY A 140 -37.24 3.95 -3.25
C GLY A 140 -38.62 3.79 -2.61
N PRO A 141 -39.54 4.73 -2.86
CA PRO A 141 -40.84 4.82 -2.17
C PRO A 141 -41.89 3.79 -2.62
N LEU A 142 -41.56 2.94 -3.60
CA LEU A 142 -42.46 1.88 -4.07
C LEU A 142 -42.26 0.65 -3.17
N ASN A 143 -43.28 0.32 -2.41
CA ASN A 143 -43.29 -0.76 -1.44
C ASN A 143 -44.19 -1.90 -1.95
N ASP A 144 -44.16 -3.07 -1.30
CA ASP A 144 -45.06 -4.20 -1.64
C ASP A 144 -46.56 -3.83 -1.63
N GLY A 145 -46.95 -2.69 -1.04
CA GLY A 145 -48.32 -2.17 -1.01
C GLY A 145 -48.71 -1.19 -2.14
N ASP A 146 -47.80 -0.78 -3.04
CA ASP A 146 -48.17 0.04 -4.21
C ASP A 146 -48.56 -0.88 -5.39
N PRO A 147 -49.76 -0.72 -6.00
CA PRO A 147 -50.18 -1.51 -7.15
C PRO A 147 -49.18 -1.51 -8.32
N ARG A 148 -48.41 -0.42 -8.47
CA ARG A 148 -47.39 -0.25 -9.53
C ARG A 148 -46.10 -0.99 -9.22
N TYR A 149 -45.90 -1.45 -7.97
CA TYR A 149 -44.68 -2.15 -7.57
C TYR A 149 -44.56 -3.52 -8.24
N SER A 150 -45.66 -4.26 -8.39
CA SER A 150 -45.67 -5.56 -9.09
C SER A 150 -45.18 -5.42 -10.53
N GLU A 151 -45.75 -4.47 -11.27
CA GLU A 151 -45.43 -4.24 -12.68
C GLU A 151 -44.01 -3.67 -12.86
N TRP A 152 -43.59 -2.77 -11.96
CA TRP A 152 -42.21 -2.28 -11.91
C TRP A 152 -41.22 -3.40 -11.60
N ARG A 153 -41.49 -4.24 -10.60
CA ARG A 153 -40.62 -5.34 -10.17
C ARG A 153 -40.45 -6.38 -11.28
N ALA A 154 -41.51 -6.65 -12.04
CA ALA A 154 -41.47 -7.54 -13.20
C ALA A 154 -40.52 -7.02 -14.31
N ARG A 155 -40.44 -5.69 -14.49
CA ARG A 155 -39.55 -5.05 -15.48
C ARG A 155 -38.17 -4.69 -14.91
N HIS A 156 -37.99 -4.73 -13.60
CA HIS A 156 -36.79 -4.26 -12.93
C HIS A 156 -35.65 -5.27 -12.98
N LYS A 157 -34.58 -4.95 -13.72
CA LYS A 157 -33.32 -5.71 -13.68
C LYS A 157 -32.38 -5.14 -12.61
N CYS A 158 -32.43 -5.72 -11.42
CA CYS A 158 -31.63 -5.27 -10.29
C CYS A 158 -30.13 -5.46 -10.55
N GLN A 159 -29.35 -4.38 -10.39
CA GLN A 159 -27.90 -4.42 -10.48
C GLN A 159 -27.22 -4.64 -9.11
N LYS A 160 -27.99 -4.86 -8.05
CA LYS A 160 -27.47 -5.09 -6.70
C LYS A 160 -26.56 -6.30 -6.68
N ASN A 161 -25.31 -6.07 -6.33
CA ASN A 161 -24.22 -7.03 -6.37
C ASN A 161 -23.89 -7.68 -5.01
N SER A 162 -24.49 -7.19 -3.92
CA SER A 162 -24.38 -7.81 -2.60
C SER A 162 -25.54 -7.41 -1.69
N SER A 163 -26.05 -8.34 -0.91
CA SER A 163 -26.98 -8.11 0.22
C SER A 163 -26.26 -7.90 1.56
N SER A 164 -24.93 -8.07 1.58
CA SER A 164 -24.12 -8.06 2.79
C SER A 164 -23.95 -6.65 3.36
N LYS A 165 -23.77 -6.57 4.69
CA LYS A 165 -23.49 -5.29 5.37
C LYS A 165 -22.15 -4.73 4.90
N PRO A 166 -21.94 -3.39 4.86
CA PRO A 166 -20.70 -2.78 4.39
C PRO A 166 -19.41 -3.34 5.00
N GLY A 167 -19.45 -3.72 6.28
CA GLY A 167 -18.31 -4.33 6.99
C GLY A 167 -18.06 -5.82 6.71
N GLN A 168 -18.98 -6.50 6.02
CA GLN A 168 -18.86 -7.92 5.62
C GLN A 168 -18.51 -8.07 4.14
N MET A 169 -18.66 -7.01 3.34
CA MET A 169 -18.42 -7.06 1.91
C MET A 169 -17.00 -7.53 1.58
N GLU A 170 -16.01 -7.22 2.44
CA GLU A 170 -14.61 -7.62 2.19
C GLU A 170 -14.42 -9.12 2.25
N VAL A 171 -15.09 -9.70 3.24
CA VAL A 171 -15.07 -11.11 3.51
C VAL A 171 -15.73 -11.85 2.34
N GLU A 172 -16.92 -11.41 1.94
CA GLU A 172 -17.64 -12.01 0.81
C GLU A 172 -16.89 -11.86 -0.52
N ALA A 173 -16.29 -10.69 -0.77
CA ALA A 173 -15.46 -10.47 -1.94
C ALA A 173 -14.25 -11.41 -1.95
N ALA A 174 -13.59 -11.60 -0.79
CA ALA A 174 -12.47 -12.53 -0.64
C ALA A 174 -12.85 -13.95 -1.07
N LYS A 175 -13.96 -14.47 -0.54
CA LYS A 175 -14.45 -15.82 -0.81
C LYS A 175 -14.70 -16.02 -2.31
N ILE A 176 -15.41 -15.08 -2.93
CA ILE A 176 -15.69 -15.10 -4.36
C ILE A 176 -14.39 -15.14 -5.17
N LEU A 177 -13.39 -14.34 -4.79
CA LEU A 177 -12.12 -14.29 -5.52
C LEU A 177 -11.34 -15.59 -5.44
N PHE A 178 -11.20 -16.11 -4.22
CA PHE A 178 -10.44 -17.32 -3.98
C PHE A 178 -11.14 -18.52 -4.64
N GLY A 179 -12.46 -18.64 -4.52
CA GLY A 179 -13.24 -19.65 -5.23
C GLY A 179 -13.06 -19.58 -6.75
N ARG A 180 -13.25 -18.38 -7.34
CA ARG A 180 -13.08 -18.18 -8.80
C ARG A 180 -11.69 -18.49 -9.31
N SER A 181 -10.64 -18.20 -8.52
CA SER A 181 -9.27 -18.50 -8.93
C SER A 181 -9.05 -19.99 -9.18
N LEU A 182 -9.65 -20.85 -8.36
CA LEU A 182 -9.59 -22.29 -8.53
C LEU A 182 -10.48 -22.76 -9.68
N GLU A 183 -11.75 -22.33 -9.66
CA GLU A 183 -12.77 -22.75 -10.62
C GLU A 183 -12.41 -22.38 -12.07
N LYS A 184 -11.97 -21.13 -12.30
CA LYS A 184 -11.77 -20.60 -13.65
C LYS A 184 -10.34 -20.76 -14.17
N HIS A 185 -9.37 -20.79 -13.27
CA HIS A 185 -7.97 -20.69 -13.65
C HIS A 185 -7.11 -21.84 -13.11
N GLY A 186 -7.66 -22.73 -12.28
CA GLY A 186 -6.88 -23.78 -11.63
C GLY A 186 -5.78 -23.23 -10.71
N LEU A 187 -5.90 -21.97 -10.27
CA LEU A 187 -4.90 -21.27 -9.47
C LEU A 187 -5.30 -21.30 -7.99
N ARG A 188 -4.29 -21.31 -7.12
CA ARG A 188 -4.46 -21.20 -5.67
C ARG A 188 -3.55 -20.10 -5.12
N TYR A 189 -4.11 -19.24 -4.29
CA TYR A 189 -3.32 -18.33 -3.49
C TYR A 189 -2.78 -19.06 -2.26
N THR A 190 -1.47 -19.12 -2.13
CA THR A 190 -0.81 -19.74 -0.96
C THR A 190 -0.63 -18.76 0.18
N THR A 191 -0.56 -17.45 -0.12
CA THR A 191 -0.23 -16.43 0.87
C THR A 191 -1.09 -15.18 0.66
N MET A 192 -1.60 -14.62 1.75
CA MET A 192 -2.41 -13.40 1.77
C MET A 192 -1.75 -12.32 2.61
N LEU A 193 -1.42 -11.18 1.98
CA LEU A 193 -0.85 -10.01 2.65
C LEU A 193 -1.93 -9.07 3.20
N CYS A 194 -2.00 -8.95 4.53
CA CYS A 194 -3.00 -8.17 5.27
C CYS A 194 -2.46 -6.82 5.78
N ASP A 195 -3.30 -5.77 5.79
CA ASP A 195 -3.03 -4.47 6.43
C ASP A 195 -3.60 -4.41 7.86
N GLY A 196 -3.49 -5.52 8.59
CA GLY A 196 -3.87 -5.63 10.00
C GLY A 196 -5.32 -5.99 10.30
N ASP A 197 -6.26 -5.85 9.35
CA ASP A 197 -7.55 -6.56 9.43
C ASP A 197 -7.36 -8.02 9.03
N SER A 198 -7.97 -8.93 9.79
CA SER A 198 -7.86 -10.38 9.62
C SER A 198 -9.20 -11.04 9.31
N ARG A 199 -10.30 -10.28 9.21
CA ARG A 199 -11.64 -10.83 9.00
C ARG A 199 -11.75 -11.65 7.72
N ALA A 200 -11.25 -11.12 6.61
CA ALA A 200 -11.25 -11.83 5.33
C ALA A 200 -10.41 -13.10 5.40
N PHE A 201 -9.19 -13.02 5.95
CA PHE A 201 -8.30 -14.18 6.12
C PHE A 201 -8.95 -15.28 6.97
N ASN A 202 -9.49 -14.93 8.15
CA ASN A 202 -10.11 -15.91 9.04
C ASN A 202 -11.27 -16.62 8.34
N SER A 203 -12.12 -15.88 7.63
CA SER A 203 -13.25 -16.47 6.93
C SER A 203 -12.84 -17.39 5.78
N LEU A 204 -11.76 -17.06 5.05
CA LEU A 204 -11.23 -17.93 3.98
C LEU A 204 -10.72 -19.27 4.55
N GLN A 205 -10.09 -19.23 5.73
CA GLN A 205 -9.61 -20.42 6.42
C GLN A 205 -10.75 -21.27 6.98
N GLU A 206 -11.76 -20.65 7.58
CA GLU A 206 -12.95 -21.33 8.10
C GLU A 206 -13.72 -22.04 6.98
N GLU A 207 -13.88 -21.39 5.83
CA GLU A 207 -14.59 -21.94 4.68
C GLU A 207 -13.78 -22.97 3.89
N LYS A 208 -12.48 -23.11 4.19
CA LYS A 208 -11.58 -24.04 3.50
C LYS A 208 -11.70 -23.90 1.98
N VAL A 209 -11.55 -22.67 1.47
CA VAL A 209 -11.75 -22.36 0.04
C VAL A 209 -10.88 -23.18 -0.93
N TYR A 210 -9.78 -23.77 -0.46
CA TYR A 210 -8.93 -24.69 -1.21
C TYR A 210 -8.84 -26.10 -0.58
N GLY A 211 -9.82 -26.47 0.24
CA GLY A 211 -9.91 -27.75 0.93
C GLY A 211 -8.79 -27.93 1.96
N PHE A 212 -7.80 -28.76 1.62
CA PHE A 212 -6.70 -29.14 2.52
C PHE A 212 -5.47 -28.24 2.42
N VAL A 213 -5.42 -27.31 1.46
CA VAL A 213 -4.29 -26.37 1.33
C VAL A 213 -4.60 -25.11 2.12
N PRO A 214 -3.91 -24.85 3.25
CA PRO A 214 -4.13 -23.65 4.03
C PRO A 214 -3.55 -22.42 3.34
N ILE A 215 -4.17 -21.26 3.57
CA ILE A 215 -3.63 -19.98 3.15
C ILE A 215 -2.74 -19.45 4.28
N GLU A 216 -1.52 -19.06 3.95
CA GLU A 216 -0.62 -18.41 4.89
C GLU A 216 -0.94 -16.92 5.00
N LYS A 217 -0.84 -16.39 6.22
CA LYS A 217 -1.04 -14.97 6.47
C LYS A 217 0.29 -14.25 6.53
N GLU A 218 0.41 -13.18 5.76
CA GLU A 218 1.45 -12.16 5.95
C GLU A 218 0.84 -10.84 6.42
N ASP A 219 1.61 -10.07 7.18
CA ASP A 219 1.24 -8.73 7.61
C ASP A 219 2.15 -7.69 6.92
N CYS A 220 1.54 -6.64 6.39
CA CYS A 220 2.24 -5.51 5.80
C CYS A 220 3.24 -4.90 6.80
N VAL A 221 4.53 -4.87 6.47
CA VAL A 221 5.57 -4.36 7.39
C VAL A 221 5.37 -2.89 7.75
N ASN A 222 4.82 -2.09 6.82
CA ASN A 222 4.47 -0.69 7.10
C ASN A 222 3.31 -0.57 8.10
N HIS A 223 2.38 -1.53 8.09
CA HIS A 223 1.31 -1.59 9.08
C HIS A 223 1.85 -1.97 10.45
N ILE A 224 2.66 -3.03 10.51
CA ILE A 224 3.30 -3.49 11.74
C ILE A 224 4.13 -2.35 12.35
N HIS A 225 4.92 -1.65 11.55
CA HIS A 225 5.65 -0.45 11.97
C HIS A 225 4.73 0.61 12.62
N LYS A 226 3.59 0.93 12.02
CA LYS A 226 2.63 1.89 12.59
C LYS A 226 2.02 1.42 13.93
N ARG A 227 1.95 0.11 14.18
CA ARG A 227 1.40 -0.44 15.44
C ARG A 227 2.21 0.01 16.67
N MET A 228 3.53 0.15 16.56
CA MET A 228 4.37 0.68 17.65
C MET A 228 3.89 2.07 18.07
N GLY A 229 3.85 3.02 17.13
CA GLY A 229 3.41 4.38 17.42
C GLY A 229 1.95 4.49 17.87
N ALA A 230 1.07 3.61 17.40
CA ALA A 230 -0.31 3.53 17.88
C ALA A 230 -0.38 3.00 19.33
N ALA A 231 0.34 1.92 19.63
CA ALA A 231 0.37 1.32 20.96
C ALA A 231 0.91 2.29 22.01
N LEU A 232 2.00 2.98 21.72
CA LEU A 232 2.60 3.97 22.63
C LEU A 232 1.68 5.18 22.86
N ARG A 233 0.98 5.67 21.83
CA ARG A 233 -0.02 6.74 21.99
C ARG A 233 -1.22 6.29 22.81
N ASN A 234 -1.70 5.07 22.58
CA ASN A 234 -2.80 4.51 23.35
C ASN A 234 -2.40 4.31 24.82
N LEU A 235 -1.16 3.89 25.09
CA LEU A 235 -0.60 3.79 26.43
C LEU A 235 -0.63 5.16 27.14
N LEU A 236 -0.17 6.23 26.46
CA LEU A 236 -0.23 7.60 26.96
C LEU A 236 -1.66 8.14 27.17
N GLN A 237 -2.63 7.65 26.39
CA GLN A 237 -4.03 8.06 26.56
C GLN A 237 -4.68 7.36 27.74
N LYS A 238 -4.43 6.05 27.91
CA LYS A 238 -4.96 5.26 29.03
C LYS A 238 -4.41 5.73 30.36
N SER A 239 -3.17 6.21 30.41
CA SER A 239 -2.55 6.73 31.64
C SER A 239 -3.03 8.12 32.05
N LYS A 240 -4.00 8.73 31.37
CA LYS A 240 -4.56 10.06 31.71
C LYS A 240 -5.80 9.99 32.61
N GLY A 241 -6.30 8.80 32.91
CA GLY A 241 -7.39 8.57 33.85
C GLY A 241 -6.94 7.58 34.92
N GLU A 242 -7.44 7.76 36.14
CA GLU A 242 -7.06 7.07 37.38
C GLU A 242 -5.77 7.61 38.00
N GLY A 243 -5.70 7.67 39.34
CA GLY A 243 -4.63 8.29 40.16
C GLY A 243 -3.25 7.63 40.06
N ARG A 244 -2.82 7.25 38.85
CA ARG A 244 -1.51 6.69 38.51
C ARG A 244 -0.58 7.82 38.07
N ALA A 245 0.72 7.61 38.26
CA ALA A 245 1.74 8.53 37.75
C ALA A 245 1.64 8.68 36.23
N SER A 246 1.62 9.93 35.74
CA SER A 246 1.57 10.20 34.29
C SER A 246 2.76 9.55 33.58
N LEU A 247 2.49 8.77 32.53
CA LEU A 247 3.54 8.19 31.67
C LEU A 247 4.12 9.22 30.68
N GLY A 248 3.44 10.34 30.48
CA GLY A 248 3.81 11.37 29.51
C GLY A 248 4.42 12.63 30.14
N GLY A 249 5.30 13.29 29.40
CA GLY A 249 5.85 14.60 29.75
C GLY A 249 7.38 14.68 29.66
N LYS A 250 7.95 15.83 30.06
CA LYS A 250 9.41 16.03 30.13
C LYS A 250 10.05 14.97 31.04
N GLY A 251 11.17 14.40 30.60
CA GLY A 251 11.85 13.29 31.29
C GLY A 251 11.13 11.93 31.19
N ARG A 252 10.03 11.84 30.45
CA ARG A 252 9.22 10.62 30.27
C ARG A 252 8.93 10.39 28.79
N LEU A 253 7.85 9.68 28.48
CA LEU A 253 7.46 9.42 27.10
C LEU A 253 6.85 10.69 26.46
N THR A 254 7.61 11.32 25.56
CA THR A 254 7.17 12.50 24.77
C THR A 254 6.66 12.07 23.39
N ALA A 255 5.90 12.94 22.71
CA ALA A 255 5.46 12.68 21.34
C ALA A 255 6.63 12.50 20.35
N GLU A 256 7.72 13.23 20.57
CA GLU A 256 8.95 13.09 19.80
C GLU A 256 9.61 11.72 20.05
N LEU A 257 9.72 11.31 21.32
CA LEU A 257 10.26 10.00 21.66
C LEU A 257 9.41 8.87 21.08
N VAL A 258 8.08 8.96 21.15
CA VAL A 258 7.18 8.01 20.48
C VAL A 258 7.48 7.91 18.99
N THR A 259 7.71 9.04 18.32
CA THR A 259 8.05 9.06 16.89
C THR A 259 9.40 8.37 16.64
N LYS A 260 10.41 8.64 17.47
CA LYS A 260 11.72 7.99 17.39
C LYS A 260 11.63 6.48 17.59
N LEU A 261 10.98 6.03 18.67
CA LEU A 261 10.78 4.60 18.96
C LEU A 261 10.01 3.87 17.86
N THR A 262 9.00 4.54 17.27
CA THR A 262 8.28 4.00 16.11
C THR A 262 9.22 3.79 14.93
N ASN A 263 10.06 4.80 14.60
CA ASN A 263 11.03 4.69 13.51
C ASN A 263 12.10 3.62 13.78
N TYR A 264 12.62 3.53 15.01
CA TYR A 264 13.59 2.51 15.40
C TYR A 264 13.02 1.11 15.23
N TYR A 265 11.78 0.88 15.66
CA TYR A 265 11.07 -0.36 15.41
C TYR A 265 10.94 -0.67 13.92
N GLY A 266 10.55 0.34 13.11
CA GLY A 266 10.49 0.18 11.65
C GLY A 266 11.85 -0.13 11.00
N TRP A 267 12.96 0.35 11.56
CA TRP A 267 14.31 0.02 11.11
C TRP A 267 14.74 -1.38 11.52
N ALA A 268 14.48 -1.80 12.76
CA ALA A 268 14.77 -3.16 13.23
C ALA A 268 14.12 -4.21 12.32
N LEU A 269 12.84 -4.02 11.96
CA LEU A 269 12.14 -4.92 11.05
C LEU A 269 12.73 -4.93 9.63
N LYS A 270 13.20 -3.79 9.11
CA LYS A 270 13.68 -3.70 7.73
C LYS A 270 15.13 -4.13 7.58
N ALA A 271 15.95 -3.92 8.61
CA ALA A 271 17.37 -4.25 8.59
C ALA A 271 17.62 -5.75 8.71
N HIS A 272 16.73 -6.47 9.40
CA HIS A 272 16.86 -7.91 9.68
C HIS A 272 15.80 -8.74 8.92
N GLN A 273 15.42 -8.30 7.73
CA GLN A 273 14.43 -9.01 6.91
C GLN A 273 14.88 -10.46 6.64
N GLY A 274 14.00 -11.42 6.91
CA GLY A 274 14.27 -12.85 6.74
C GLY A 274 14.97 -13.53 7.92
N ASN A 275 15.38 -12.79 8.96
CA ASN A 275 15.96 -13.36 10.18
C ASN A 275 15.13 -12.94 11.42
N ILE A 276 14.27 -13.84 11.88
CA ILE A 276 13.31 -13.58 12.96
C ILE A 276 14.02 -13.34 14.29
N ASP A 277 15.07 -14.11 14.60
CA ASP A 277 15.79 -14.00 15.86
C ASP A 277 16.54 -12.67 15.94
N GLU A 278 17.16 -12.25 14.84
CA GLU A 278 17.78 -10.92 14.75
C GLU A 278 16.75 -9.79 14.80
N MET A 279 15.59 -9.94 14.16
CA MET A 279 14.49 -8.96 14.26
C MET A 279 14.05 -8.79 15.72
N GLU A 280 13.78 -9.89 16.41
CA GLU A 280 13.37 -9.88 17.82
C GLU A 280 14.44 -9.21 18.68
N ASN A 281 15.70 -9.62 18.51
CA ASN A 281 16.81 -9.07 19.26
C ASN A 281 16.97 -7.57 18.99
N ALA A 282 16.88 -7.13 17.73
CA ALA A 282 16.98 -5.72 17.36
C ALA A 282 15.81 -4.89 17.92
N VAL A 283 14.59 -5.41 17.89
CA VAL A 283 13.43 -4.75 18.51
C VAL A 283 13.64 -4.59 20.02
N LEU A 284 14.02 -5.65 20.72
CA LEU A 284 14.26 -5.61 22.16
C LEU A 284 15.49 -4.75 22.52
N ALA A 285 16.53 -4.72 21.67
CA ALA A 285 17.66 -3.82 21.85
C ALA A 285 17.24 -2.36 21.92
N THR A 286 16.25 -1.93 21.12
CA THR A 286 15.74 -0.55 21.19
C THR A 286 15.03 -0.24 22.49
N TYR A 287 14.34 -1.23 23.09
CA TYR A 287 13.74 -1.11 24.42
C TYR A 287 14.82 -0.95 25.49
N TYR A 288 15.74 -1.91 25.59
CA TYR A 288 16.79 -1.90 26.60
C TYR A 288 17.68 -0.66 26.48
N HIS A 289 17.95 -0.21 25.26
CA HIS A 289 18.73 1.01 25.04
C HIS A 289 18.02 2.28 25.55
N VAL A 290 16.70 2.42 25.31
CA VAL A 290 15.96 3.64 25.72
C VAL A 290 15.66 3.65 27.23
N THR A 291 15.60 2.48 27.87
CA THR A 291 15.38 2.34 29.33
C THR A 291 16.67 2.21 30.13
N SER A 292 17.82 2.14 29.46
CA SER A 292 19.14 2.11 30.07
C SER A 292 19.45 3.42 30.80
N THR A 293 20.06 3.33 31.98
CA THR A 293 20.49 4.48 32.78
C THR A 293 21.97 4.37 33.15
N ASP A 294 22.56 5.47 33.62
CA ASP A 294 23.96 5.46 34.08
C ASP A 294 24.19 4.48 35.25
N THR A 295 23.17 4.25 36.07
CA THR A 295 23.21 3.31 37.21
C THR A 295 22.88 1.87 36.83
N LYS A 296 22.09 1.66 35.77
CA LYS A 296 21.67 0.35 35.26
C LYS A 296 21.87 0.31 33.73
N PRO A 297 23.12 0.16 33.25
CA PRO A 297 23.39 0.11 31.81
C PRO A 297 22.87 -1.19 31.19
N GLN A 298 22.09 -1.09 30.11
CA GLN A 298 21.41 -2.21 29.44
C GLN A 298 21.73 -2.24 27.93
N HIS A 299 23.00 -2.46 27.58
CA HIS A 299 23.48 -2.45 26.19
C HIS A 299 23.83 -3.85 25.62
N SER A 300 23.52 -4.92 26.35
CA SER A 300 23.88 -6.30 25.98
C SER A 300 23.30 -6.75 24.65
N ARG A 301 22.08 -6.32 24.32
CA ARG A 301 21.39 -6.64 23.05
C ARG A 301 21.70 -5.66 21.92
N CYS A 302 22.35 -4.54 22.23
CA CYS A 302 22.77 -3.61 21.19
C CYS A 302 23.91 -4.23 20.36
N PRO A 303 24.06 -3.87 19.08
CA PRO A 303 25.20 -4.31 18.28
C PRO A 303 26.52 -3.98 18.98
N LYS A 304 27.52 -4.83 18.78
CA LYS A 304 28.88 -4.66 19.31
C LYS A 304 29.81 -4.10 18.22
N GLY A 305 30.98 -3.64 18.63
CA GLY A 305 32.01 -3.13 17.74
C GLY A 305 31.88 -1.63 17.48
N GLU A 306 32.87 -1.10 16.77
CA GLU A 306 33.00 0.34 16.49
C GLU A 306 31.89 0.88 15.58
N GLU A 307 31.29 -0.01 14.79
CA GLU A 307 30.20 0.26 13.87
C GLU A 307 28.83 0.19 14.55
N SER A 308 28.80 -0.02 15.88
CA SER A 308 27.56 -0.03 16.64
C SER A 308 26.91 1.35 16.65
N TRP A 309 25.59 1.38 16.37
CA TRP A 309 24.78 2.58 16.61
C TRP A 309 24.64 2.91 18.10
N CYS A 310 24.93 1.94 18.99
CA CYS A 310 24.91 2.17 20.42
C CYS A 310 26.23 2.84 20.85
N ALA A 311 26.14 4.11 21.23
CA ALA A 311 27.30 4.90 21.64
C ALA A 311 28.07 4.28 22.82
N HIS A 312 27.38 3.56 23.72
CA HIS A 312 28.03 2.83 24.80
C HIS A 312 28.90 1.69 24.27
N ASN A 313 28.34 0.77 23.47
CA ASN A 313 29.09 -0.36 22.91
C ASN A 313 30.21 0.10 21.95
N LYS A 314 29.98 1.21 21.24
CA LYS A 314 31.00 1.86 20.40
C LYS A 314 32.19 2.36 21.24
N ALA A 315 31.93 3.04 22.36
CA ALA A 315 32.98 3.50 23.27
C ALA A 315 33.73 2.32 23.89
N VAL A 316 33.02 1.28 24.34
CA VAL A 316 33.63 0.04 24.86
C VAL A 316 34.54 -0.61 23.82
N ALA A 317 34.10 -0.72 22.56
CA ALA A 317 34.93 -1.28 21.48
C ALA A 317 36.21 -0.45 21.24
N ARG A 318 36.12 0.87 21.36
CA ARG A 318 37.24 1.81 21.23
C ARG A 318 38.07 1.98 22.49
N GLN A 319 37.78 1.24 23.55
CA GLN A 319 38.43 1.37 24.86
C GLN A 319 38.31 2.79 25.45
N GLN A 320 37.20 3.47 25.17
CA GLN A 320 36.87 4.81 25.66
C GLN A 320 35.80 4.76 26.74
N ALA A 321 35.76 5.80 27.59
CA ALA A 321 34.70 5.96 28.58
C ALA A 321 33.32 6.12 27.89
N PRO A 322 32.31 5.30 28.23
CA PRO A 322 30.99 5.43 27.64
C PRO A 322 30.35 6.79 27.93
N PRO A 323 29.62 7.38 26.95
CA PRO A 323 28.92 8.63 27.18
C PRO A 323 27.74 8.45 28.14
N LYS A 324 27.31 9.54 28.78
CA LYS A 324 26.12 9.55 29.63
C LYS A 324 24.86 9.16 28.86
N HIS A 325 23.93 8.51 29.53
CA HIS A 325 22.68 8.09 28.92
C HIS A 325 21.81 9.28 28.52
N ARG A 326 21.38 9.26 27.25
CA ARG A 326 20.50 10.29 26.68
C ARG A 326 19.12 10.29 27.30
N TYR A 327 18.61 9.09 27.59
CA TYR A 327 17.28 8.87 28.12
C TYR A 327 17.41 8.43 29.58
N ASN A 328 16.64 9.06 30.46
CA ASN A 328 16.56 8.70 31.87
C ASN A 328 15.08 8.52 32.21
N LEU A 329 14.47 7.52 31.58
CA LEU A 329 13.07 7.20 31.80
C LEU A 329 12.90 6.62 33.22
N PRO A 330 11.90 7.07 34.00
CA PRO A 330 11.59 6.45 35.28
C PRO A 330 11.24 4.97 35.13
N GLU A 331 11.56 4.15 36.14
CA GLU A 331 11.33 2.69 36.12
C GLU A 331 9.88 2.34 35.78
N TYR A 332 8.89 3.01 36.40
CA TYR A 332 7.47 2.78 36.10
C TYR A 332 7.08 3.07 34.63
N VAL A 333 7.82 3.95 33.94
CA VAL A 333 7.62 4.22 32.51
C VAL A 333 8.23 3.09 31.68
N ALA A 334 9.42 2.61 32.06
CA ALA A 334 10.06 1.46 31.42
C ALA A 334 9.18 0.20 31.54
N GLU A 335 8.69 -0.10 32.75
CA GLU A 335 7.77 -1.21 33.02
C GLU A 335 6.49 -1.11 32.18
N ALA A 336 5.93 0.09 32.02
CA ALA A 336 4.75 0.30 31.19
C ALA A 336 5.01 0.10 29.69
N LEU A 337 6.26 0.29 29.23
CA LEU A 337 6.67 0.07 27.84
C LEU A 337 6.89 -1.41 27.51
N LEU A 338 7.39 -2.20 28.47
CA LEU A 338 7.78 -3.59 28.23
C LEU A 338 6.67 -4.44 27.59
N PRO A 339 5.41 -4.43 28.06
CA PRO A 339 4.33 -5.20 27.41
C PRO A 339 4.08 -4.81 25.96
N VAL A 340 4.33 -3.55 25.59
CA VAL A 340 4.22 -3.11 24.19
C VAL A 340 5.32 -3.74 23.34
N TYR A 341 6.55 -3.74 23.83
CA TYR A 341 7.68 -4.34 23.14
C TYR A 341 7.56 -5.86 23.04
N THR A 342 7.27 -6.55 24.15
CA THR A 342 7.08 -8.01 24.15
C THR A 342 6.04 -8.46 23.13
N ARG A 343 4.90 -7.75 23.04
CA ARG A 343 3.85 -8.08 22.06
C ARG A 343 4.29 -7.79 20.62
N LEU A 344 5.10 -6.75 20.41
CA LEU A 344 5.54 -6.34 19.07
C LEU A 344 6.83 -7.02 18.63
N SER A 345 7.51 -7.74 19.52
CA SER A 345 8.61 -8.65 19.23
C SER A 345 8.17 -10.12 19.22
N ASP A 346 6.87 -10.40 19.33
CA ASP A 346 6.32 -11.76 19.30
C ASP A 346 6.73 -12.49 18.02
N ARG A 347 7.26 -13.71 18.18
CA ARG A 347 7.79 -14.50 17.06
C ARG A 347 6.78 -14.69 15.93
N LYS A 348 5.53 -15.03 16.27
CA LYS A 348 4.45 -15.24 15.27
C LYS A 348 4.09 -13.94 14.55
N LEU A 349 4.26 -12.78 15.17
CA LEU A 349 4.10 -11.49 14.50
C LEU A 349 5.26 -11.22 13.53
N LEU A 350 6.49 -11.50 13.95
CA LEU A 350 7.69 -11.27 13.15
C LEU A 350 7.73 -12.21 11.94
N GLU A 351 7.40 -13.50 12.11
CA GLU A 351 7.23 -14.48 11.03
C GLU A 351 6.30 -13.96 9.92
N ARG A 352 5.19 -13.33 10.30
CA ARG A 352 4.22 -12.80 9.33
C ARG A 352 4.69 -11.56 8.58
N CYS A 353 5.71 -10.84 9.06
CA CYS A 353 6.27 -9.69 8.36
C CYS A 353 7.72 -9.89 7.88
N GLN A 354 8.27 -11.10 8.04
CA GLN A 354 9.67 -11.42 7.75
C GLN A 354 10.08 -11.16 6.31
N ARG A 355 9.14 -11.23 5.35
CA ARG A 355 9.39 -10.95 3.92
C ARG A 355 9.36 -9.47 3.57
N GLY A 356 9.12 -8.58 4.54
CA GLY A 356 9.16 -7.13 4.34
C GLY A 356 8.15 -6.60 3.32
N LYS A 357 7.13 -7.40 2.94
CA LYS A 357 6.18 -7.04 1.89
C LYS A 357 5.30 -5.87 2.34
N THR A 358 4.90 -5.06 1.37
CA THR A 358 4.02 -3.89 1.59
C THR A 358 2.87 -3.92 0.59
N GLN A 359 1.74 -3.31 0.95
CA GLN A 359 0.62 -3.15 0.02
C GLN A 359 0.76 -1.93 -0.91
N ASN A 360 1.90 -1.23 -0.91
CA ASN A 360 2.09 0.00 -1.69
C ASN A 360 1.86 -0.21 -3.19
N SER A 361 2.25 -1.36 -3.73
CA SER A 361 2.02 -1.71 -5.13
C SER A 361 0.53 -1.77 -5.45
N ASN A 362 -0.26 -2.40 -4.58
CA ASN A 362 -1.72 -2.46 -4.72
C ASN A 362 -2.33 -1.06 -4.60
N GLU A 363 -1.93 -0.30 -3.58
CA GLU A 363 -2.43 1.07 -3.37
C GLU A 363 -2.16 2.01 -4.56
N SER A 364 -1.11 1.76 -5.35
CA SER A 364 -0.78 2.57 -6.52
C SER A 364 -1.85 2.49 -7.61
N LEU A 365 -2.27 1.29 -8.03
CA LEU A 365 -3.35 1.10 -9.00
C LEU A 365 -4.69 1.57 -8.45
N HIS A 366 -4.94 1.25 -7.18
CA HIS A 366 -6.16 1.70 -6.48
C HIS A 366 -6.36 3.19 -6.56
N SER A 367 -5.29 3.97 -6.36
CA SER A 367 -5.36 5.43 -6.41
C SER A 367 -5.90 5.92 -7.75
N VAL A 368 -5.60 5.22 -8.85
CA VAL A 368 -6.10 5.52 -10.20
C VAL A 368 -7.59 5.18 -10.29
N ILE A 369 -8.00 3.99 -9.86
CA ILE A 369 -9.41 3.58 -9.87
C ILE A 369 -10.26 4.55 -9.04
N TRP A 370 -9.78 4.96 -7.87
CA TRP A 370 -10.52 5.88 -6.99
C TRP A 370 -10.53 7.32 -7.46
N SER A 371 -9.62 7.69 -8.35
CA SER A 371 -9.68 8.97 -9.06
C SER A 371 -10.81 9.00 -10.10
N LEU A 372 -11.24 7.83 -10.59
CA LEU A 372 -12.35 7.67 -11.53
C LEU A 372 -13.68 7.44 -10.81
N VAL A 373 -13.70 6.51 -9.85
CA VAL A 373 -14.90 6.15 -9.09
C VAL A 373 -14.59 6.23 -7.59
N PRO A 374 -14.97 7.34 -6.92
CA PRO A 374 -14.66 7.54 -5.50
C PRO A 374 -15.30 6.49 -4.59
N LYS A 375 -14.57 6.05 -3.54
CA LYS A 375 -15.08 5.05 -2.57
C LYS A 375 -16.30 5.48 -1.77
N THR A 376 -16.54 6.77 -1.72
CA THR A 376 -17.58 7.39 -0.90
C THR A 376 -18.89 7.56 -1.67
N LYS A 377 -18.94 7.17 -2.95
CA LYS A 377 -20.11 7.31 -3.80
C LYS A 377 -20.54 5.95 -4.32
N HIS A 378 -21.86 5.79 -4.45
CA HIS A 378 -22.44 4.66 -5.15
C HIS A 378 -22.20 4.80 -6.65
N ALA A 379 -21.97 3.69 -7.33
CA ALA A 379 -21.81 3.61 -8.77
C ALA A 379 -22.47 2.33 -9.28
N SER A 380 -23.00 2.36 -10.50
CA SER A 380 -23.50 1.15 -11.17
C SER A 380 -22.35 0.19 -11.48
N LEU A 381 -22.67 -1.09 -11.67
CA LEU A 381 -21.66 -2.10 -12.04
C LEU A 381 -20.92 -1.70 -13.31
N PHE A 382 -21.66 -1.26 -14.34
CA PHE A 382 -21.09 -0.80 -15.61
C PHE A 382 -20.09 0.35 -15.43
N THR A 383 -20.42 1.35 -14.60
CA THR A 383 -19.51 2.46 -14.30
C THR A 383 -18.24 1.99 -13.61
N VAL A 384 -18.36 1.05 -12.68
CA VAL A 384 -17.21 0.48 -11.97
C VAL A 384 -16.32 -0.33 -12.92
N GLU A 385 -16.90 -1.20 -13.74
CA GLU A 385 -16.16 -2.01 -14.72
C GLU A 385 -15.41 -1.13 -15.73
N THR A 386 -16.10 -0.11 -16.26
CA THR A 386 -15.51 0.87 -17.19
C THR A 386 -14.35 1.62 -16.52
N ALA A 387 -14.53 2.08 -15.28
CA ALA A 387 -13.49 2.79 -14.55
C ALA A 387 -12.29 1.90 -14.22
N VAL A 388 -12.50 0.62 -13.92
CA VAL A 388 -11.41 -0.33 -13.68
C VAL A 388 -10.64 -0.58 -14.98
N ALA A 389 -11.33 -0.83 -16.10
CA ALA A 389 -10.69 -1.02 -17.39
C ALA A 389 -9.87 0.21 -17.81
N GLU A 390 -10.46 1.41 -17.71
CA GLU A 390 -9.74 2.65 -18.01
C GLU A 390 -8.57 2.89 -17.04
N ALA A 391 -8.73 2.61 -15.74
CA ALA A 391 -7.64 2.77 -14.78
C ALA A 391 -6.46 1.86 -15.10
N VAL A 392 -6.70 0.60 -15.50
CA VAL A 392 -5.67 -0.34 -15.93
C VAL A 392 -4.94 0.20 -17.17
N ALA A 393 -5.68 0.67 -18.18
CA ALA A 393 -5.09 1.29 -19.36
C ALA A 393 -4.21 2.50 -19.01
N ARG A 394 -4.72 3.42 -18.18
CA ARG A 394 -3.98 4.62 -17.74
C ARG A 394 -2.75 4.27 -16.90
N PHE A 395 -2.85 3.25 -16.04
CA PHE A 395 -1.76 2.84 -15.16
C PHE A 395 -0.59 2.27 -15.96
N ASN A 396 -0.90 1.43 -16.96
CA ASN A 396 0.10 0.76 -17.79
C ASN A 396 0.65 1.66 -18.91
N ALA A 397 -0.23 2.38 -19.63
CA ALA A 397 0.13 3.09 -20.85
C ALA A 397 0.29 4.61 -20.68
N GLY A 398 -0.10 5.17 -19.53
CA GLY A 398 -0.23 6.61 -19.34
C GLY A 398 -1.59 7.14 -19.81
N LYS A 399 -1.92 8.36 -19.39
CA LYS A 399 -3.20 9.02 -19.64
C LYS A 399 -3.39 9.36 -21.12
N LYS A 400 -2.35 9.83 -21.82
CA LYS A 400 -2.43 10.19 -23.25
C LYS A 400 -2.79 8.99 -24.12
N ARG A 401 -1.98 7.93 -24.05
CA ARG A 401 -2.20 6.73 -24.87
C ARG A 401 -3.51 6.01 -24.53
N ALA A 402 -3.88 5.96 -23.24
CA ALA A 402 -5.16 5.37 -22.83
C ALA A 402 -6.36 6.16 -23.37
N SER A 403 -6.35 7.49 -23.27
CA SER A 403 -7.41 8.34 -23.81
C SER A 403 -7.52 8.22 -25.33
N GLU A 404 -6.40 8.24 -26.05
CA GLU A 404 -6.36 8.10 -27.51
C GLU A 404 -6.96 6.77 -27.98
N ALA A 405 -6.59 5.66 -27.32
CA ALA A 405 -7.15 4.34 -27.64
C ALA A 405 -8.67 4.28 -27.41
N ILE A 406 -9.15 4.81 -26.28
CA ILE A 406 -10.59 4.83 -25.96
C ILE A 406 -11.38 5.68 -26.96
N LEU A 407 -10.88 6.88 -27.29
CA LEU A 407 -11.56 7.77 -28.23
C LEU A 407 -11.60 7.17 -29.64
N LYS A 408 -10.52 6.50 -30.06
CA LYS A 408 -10.47 5.78 -31.33
C LYS A 408 -11.55 4.70 -31.43
N GLU A 409 -11.72 3.89 -30.39
CA GLU A 409 -12.78 2.85 -30.33
C GLU A 409 -14.19 3.46 -30.31
N LEU A 410 -14.34 4.67 -29.78
CA LEU A 410 -15.61 5.41 -29.80
C LEU A 410 -15.84 6.18 -31.09
N HIS A 411 -14.95 6.07 -32.08
CA HIS A 411 -14.96 6.86 -33.32
C HIS A 411 -14.97 8.38 -33.08
N LEU A 412 -14.28 8.82 -32.03
CA LEU A 412 -14.13 10.23 -31.66
C LEU A 412 -12.69 10.69 -31.91
N SER A 413 -12.55 11.94 -32.39
CA SER A 413 -11.25 12.58 -32.49
C SER A 413 -10.86 13.23 -31.17
N GLN A 414 -9.58 13.08 -30.79
CA GLN A 414 -9.06 13.73 -29.60
C GLN A 414 -8.70 15.19 -29.93
N GLY A 415 -9.33 16.14 -29.23
CA GLY A 415 -9.01 17.56 -29.37
C GLY A 415 -7.61 17.90 -28.83
N SER A 416 -6.96 18.89 -29.43
CA SER A 416 -5.59 19.34 -29.05
C SER A 416 -5.47 19.67 -27.55
N THR A 417 -6.44 20.39 -26.99
CA THR A 417 -6.46 20.73 -25.55
C THR A 417 -6.53 19.48 -24.65
N ASP A 418 -7.20 18.41 -25.08
CA ASP A 418 -7.23 17.16 -24.30
C ASP A 418 -5.89 16.42 -24.39
N VAL A 419 -5.26 16.40 -25.56
CA VAL A 419 -3.91 15.84 -25.74
C VAL A 419 -2.92 16.53 -24.82
N GLU A 420 -2.87 17.87 -24.83
CA GLU A 420 -1.98 18.67 -23.96
C GLU A 420 -2.21 18.36 -22.48
N ARG A 421 -3.47 18.32 -22.05
CA ARG A 421 -3.83 18.01 -20.66
C ARG A 421 -3.46 16.58 -20.27
N CYS A 422 -3.58 15.63 -21.20
CA CYS A 422 -3.17 14.24 -20.96
C CYS A 422 -1.65 14.13 -20.81
N LEU A 423 -0.88 14.79 -21.68
CA LEU A 423 0.57 14.86 -21.60
C LEU A 423 1.04 15.51 -20.30
N GLU A 424 0.44 16.63 -19.90
CA GLU A 424 0.76 17.31 -18.63
C GLU A 424 0.56 16.37 -17.42
N LYS A 425 -0.55 15.59 -17.41
CA LYS A 425 -0.82 14.61 -16.36
C LYS A 425 0.22 13.49 -16.33
N ASP A 426 0.63 13.01 -17.50
CA ASP A 426 1.67 11.98 -17.61
C ASP A 426 3.03 12.49 -17.14
N GLN A 427 3.42 13.71 -17.53
CA GLN A 427 4.64 14.37 -17.06
C GLN A 427 4.65 14.53 -15.53
N ARG A 428 3.54 15.01 -14.95
CA ARG A 428 3.41 15.14 -13.48
C ARG A 428 3.51 13.79 -12.78
N ARG A 429 2.95 12.73 -13.36
CA ARG A 429 3.03 11.36 -12.83
C ARG A 429 4.48 10.85 -12.84
N LEU A 430 5.19 11.04 -13.94
CA LEU A 430 6.60 10.66 -14.09
C LEU A 430 7.49 11.45 -13.12
N ALA A 431 7.38 12.78 -13.10
CA ALA A 431 8.14 13.62 -12.17
C ALA A 431 7.89 13.27 -10.69
N ALA A 432 6.65 12.91 -10.33
CA ALA A 432 6.34 12.45 -8.98
C ALA A 432 6.95 11.07 -8.67
N CYS A 433 7.03 10.18 -9.67
CA CYS A 433 7.72 8.90 -9.57
C CYS A 433 9.23 9.10 -9.37
N ASP A 434 9.86 9.90 -10.23
CA ASP A 434 11.29 10.18 -10.18
C ASP A 434 11.68 10.80 -8.85
N LYS A 435 10.93 11.80 -8.38
CA LYS A 435 11.16 12.40 -7.05
C LYS A 435 11.10 11.38 -5.91
N LYS A 436 10.20 10.40 -5.98
CA LYS A 436 10.13 9.32 -4.99
C LYS A 436 11.31 8.36 -5.13
N HIS A 437 11.70 8.01 -6.35
CA HIS A 437 12.85 7.17 -6.63
C HIS A 437 14.15 7.82 -6.13
N THR A 438 14.41 9.07 -6.53
CA THR A 438 15.56 9.86 -6.06
C THR A 438 15.57 9.99 -4.55
N ARG A 439 14.42 10.18 -3.89
CA ARG A 439 14.38 10.23 -2.41
C ARG A 439 14.74 8.89 -1.78
N ALA A 440 14.23 7.78 -2.32
CA ALA A 440 14.55 6.44 -1.83
C ALA A 440 16.02 6.08 -2.11
N GLU A 441 16.53 6.46 -3.27
CA GLU A 441 17.93 6.30 -3.65
C GLU A 441 18.85 7.15 -2.80
N ASN A 442 18.56 8.44 -2.60
CA ASN A 442 19.31 9.30 -1.69
C ASN A 442 19.27 8.77 -0.26
N PHE A 443 18.17 8.19 0.18
CA PHE A 443 18.10 7.51 1.48
C PHE A 443 19.01 6.27 1.52
N ARG A 444 18.95 5.40 0.50
CA ARG A 444 19.83 4.23 0.38
C ARG A 444 21.30 4.62 0.28
N ASN A 445 21.62 5.65 -0.50
CA ASN A 445 22.97 6.17 -0.70
C ASN A 445 23.47 6.91 0.54
N ALA A 446 22.61 7.60 1.29
CA ALA A 446 22.99 8.13 2.61
C ALA A 446 23.30 6.99 3.59
N MET A 447 22.54 5.90 3.56
CA MET A 447 22.82 4.70 4.37
C MET A 447 24.11 3.99 3.92
N LYS A 448 24.37 3.89 2.61
CA LYS A 448 25.60 3.31 2.04
C LYS A 448 26.83 4.19 2.22
N ARG A 449 26.74 5.50 1.99
CA ARG A 449 27.84 6.46 2.20
C ARG A 449 28.20 6.57 3.68
N ARG A 450 27.24 6.39 4.59
CA ARG A 450 27.53 6.16 6.00
C ARG A 450 28.41 4.91 6.18
N ARG A 451 28.06 3.78 5.55
CA ARG A 451 28.88 2.54 5.56
C ARG A 451 30.25 2.62 4.85
N VAL A 452 30.41 3.44 3.81
CA VAL A 452 31.63 3.46 2.97
C VAL A 452 32.64 4.53 3.39
N LYS A 453 32.19 5.67 3.93
CA LYS A 453 33.13 6.68 4.49
C LYS A 453 33.85 6.20 5.76
N GLU A 454 33.40 5.12 6.40
CA GLU A 454 34.06 4.51 7.56
C GLU A 454 35.34 3.73 7.21
N ASN A 455 35.64 3.49 5.92
CA ASN A 455 36.83 2.73 5.51
C ASN A 455 38.05 3.55 5.07
N ASP A 456 38.00 4.90 4.95
CA ASP A 456 39.15 5.61 4.32
C ASP A 456 39.56 6.98 4.87
N SER A 457 38.88 7.57 5.86
CA SER A 457 39.43 8.65 6.72
C SER A 457 38.33 9.22 7.60
N ASP A 458 38.55 9.22 8.92
CA ASP A 458 37.94 10.09 9.94
C ASP A 458 36.53 10.65 9.65
N TYR A 459 35.48 9.86 9.89
CA TYR A 459 34.15 10.40 10.16
C TYR A 459 33.24 9.44 10.96
N VAL A 460 32.62 9.96 12.03
CA VAL A 460 31.74 9.24 12.99
C VAL A 460 30.25 9.43 12.64
N PRO A 461 29.48 8.37 12.28
CA PRO A 461 28.04 8.47 12.06
C PRO A 461 27.27 8.29 13.37
N GLY A 462 26.91 9.40 14.02
CA GLY A 462 26.13 9.35 15.28
C GLY A 462 25.91 10.66 16.04
N GLY A 463 26.31 11.82 15.51
CA GLY A 463 26.09 13.11 16.17
C GLY A 463 24.61 13.51 16.24
N PHE A 464 23.93 13.09 17.32
CA PHE A 464 22.70 13.69 17.86
C PHE A 464 22.52 13.44 19.35
#